data_AF-C4A067-F1
#
_entry.id   AF-C4A067-F1
#
_cell.length_a   1.000
_cell.length_b   1.000
_cell.length_c   1.000
_cell.angle_alpha   90.00
_cell.angle_beta   90.00
_cell.angle_gamma   90.00
#
_symmetry.space_group_name_H-M   'P 1'
#
loop_
_entity.id
_entity.type
_entity.pdbx_description
1 polymer ?
#
loop_
_entity_poly.entity_id
_entity_poly.type
_entity_poly.pdbx_seq_one_letter_code
_entity_poly.pdbx_strand_id
1 'polypeptide(L)'
;SYRDPFTFECAKNQVISSVTSSYCSSPSDRAWAFGCKVLTGDDLELNECFWSPYINDFGGIMAFQCPFNSLITGFYSTFRDDKNDRRWKVKCCRPGSYLAYNCLTTIESNEWNDDLNFSSPSGYFMRGIHS
;
A
#
# COMPACT_ATOMS: atom_id res chain seq x y z
N SER A 1 5.07 -13.17 -13.12
CA SER A 1 6.21 -13.80 -12.42
C SER A 1 6.41 -13.12 -11.07
N TYR A 2 7.08 -13.75 -10.10
CA TYR A 2 7.42 -13.08 -8.83
C TYR A 2 8.21 -11.80 -9.10
N ARG A 3 9.29 -11.89 -9.88
CA ARG A 3 10.20 -10.77 -10.15
C ARG A 3 9.70 -9.73 -11.15
N ASP A 4 8.50 -9.90 -11.71
CA ASP A 4 7.99 -8.92 -12.67
C ASP A 4 7.57 -7.65 -11.92
N PRO A 5 7.72 -6.47 -12.54
CA PRO A 5 7.07 -5.29 -12.04
C PRO A 5 5.56 -5.48 -12.09
N PHE A 6 4.87 -4.95 -11.10
CA PHE A 6 3.41 -4.97 -11.09
C PHE A 6 2.84 -3.62 -10.68
N THR A 7 1.63 -3.37 -11.16
CA THR A 7 0.75 -2.30 -10.70
C THR A 7 -0.53 -2.95 -10.20
N PHE A 8 -0.97 -2.56 -9.01
CA PHE A 8 -2.27 -2.90 -8.48
C PHE A 8 -3.01 -1.61 -8.14
N GLU A 9 -4.27 -1.51 -8.58
CA GLU A 9 -5.14 -0.40 -8.25
C GLU A 9 -6.52 -0.95 -7.85
N CYS A 10 -7.06 -0.42 -6.77
CA CYS A 10 -8.46 -0.65 -6.45
C CYS A 10 -9.37 0.02 -7.49
N ALA A 11 -10.59 -0.51 -7.64
CA ALA A 11 -11.57 0.08 -8.55
C ALA A 11 -11.97 1.50 -8.11
N LYS A 12 -12.74 2.20 -8.95
CA LYS A 12 -13.24 3.55 -8.61
C LYS A 12 -13.91 3.54 -7.23
N ASN A 13 -13.60 4.56 -6.42
CA ASN A 13 -14.10 4.76 -5.05
C ASN A 13 -13.80 3.60 -4.08
N GLN A 14 -12.77 2.81 -4.37
CA GLN A 14 -12.22 1.82 -3.45
C GLN A 14 -10.81 2.23 -2.99
N VAL A 15 -10.51 1.86 -1.75
CA VAL A 15 -9.21 2.10 -1.11
C VAL A 15 -8.61 0.77 -0.67
N ILE A 16 -7.28 0.74 -0.52
CA ILE A 16 -6.60 -0.43 0.02
C ILE A 16 -7.10 -0.66 1.44
N SER A 17 -7.52 -1.90 1.70
CA SER A 17 -8.05 -2.36 2.99
C SER A 17 -7.22 -3.46 3.63
N SER A 18 -6.45 -4.21 2.83
CA SER A 18 -5.48 -5.18 3.33
C SER A 18 -4.25 -5.28 2.42
N VAL A 19 -3.12 -5.66 3.02
CA VAL A 19 -1.89 -6.02 2.33
C VAL A 19 -1.43 -7.35 2.92
N THR A 20 -1.30 -8.36 2.07
CA THR A 20 -0.71 -9.64 2.45
C THR A 20 0.53 -9.92 1.63
N SER A 21 1.54 -10.50 2.26
CA SER A 21 2.75 -10.93 1.61
C SER A 21 3.12 -12.31 2.11
N SER A 22 3.38 -13.26 1.22
CA SER A 22 3.95 -14.55 1.59
C SER A 22 5.40 -14.68 1.13
N TYR A 23 6.25 -15.21 2.00
CA TYR A 23 7.64 -15.48 1.66
C TYR A 23 7.78 -16.81 0.92
N CYS A 24 8.41 -16.80 -0.26
CA CYS A 24 8.75 -18.01 -0.99
C CYS A 24 10.27 -18.21 -1.02
N SER A 25 10.75 -19.28 -0.41
CA SER A 25 12.19 -19.59 -0.29
C SER A 25 12.87 -19.88 -1.63
N SER A 26 12.12 -20.13 -2.71
CA SER A 26 12.63 -20.31 -4.08
C SER A 26 11.63 -19.71 -5.08
N PRO A 27 11.71 -18.37 -5.31
CA PRO A 27 12.87 -17.67 -5.89
C PRO A 27 13.48 -16.56 -5.00
N SER A 28 13.38 -16.70 -3.66
CA SER A 28 13.78 -15.69 -2.67
C SER A 28 13.14 -14.33 -2.93
N ASP A 29 11.83 -14.34 -3.18
CA ASP A 29 11.02 -13.15 -3.40
C ASP A 29 9.62 -13.35 -2.80
N ARG A 30 8.92 -12.25 -2.56
CA ARG A 30 7.61 -12.22 -1.89
C ARG A 30 6.48 -12.15 -2.92
N ALA A 31 5.42 -12.93 -2.71
CA ALA A 31 4.15 -12.73 -3.42
C ALA A 31 3.32 -11.70 -2.66
N TRP A 32 2.76 -10.73 -3.37
CA TRP A 32 1.97 -9.65 -2.79
C TRP A 32 0.51 -9.73 -3.23
N ALA A 33 -0.41 -9.60 -2.28
CA ALA A 33 -1.83 -9.50 -2.54
C ALA A 33 -2.44 -8.32 -1.76
N PHE A 34 -3.45 -7.71 -2.36
CA PHE A 34 -4.05 -6.48 -1.86
C PHE A 34 -5.56 -6.63 -1.82
N GLY A 35 -6.16 -6.27 -0.68
CA GLY A 35 -7.61 -6.14 -0.54
C GLY A 35 -8.05 -4.71 -0.78
N CYS A 36 -9.25 -4.56 -1.34
CA CYS A 36 -9.90 -3.28 -1.53
C CYS A 36 -11.20 -3.23 -0.72
N LYS A 37 -11.57 -2.04 -0.27
CA LYS A 37 -12.92 -1.78 0.26
C LYS A 37 -13.52 -0.53 -0.32
N VAL A 38 -14.83 -0.55 -0.51
CA VAL A 38 -15.61 0.59 -0.98
C VAL A 38 -15.66 1.67 0.10
N LEU A 39 -15.48 2.92 -0.30
CA LEU A 39 -15.81 4.06 0.54
C LEU A 39 -17.33 4.28 0.53
N THR A 40 -17.95 4.26 1.70
CA THR A 40 -19.41 4.34 1.87
C THR A 40 -19.82 5.72 2.36
N GLY A 41 -20.65 6.44 1.59
CA GLY A 41 -21.15 7.78 1.92
C GLY A 41 -21.40 8.58 0.65
N ASP A 42 -22.46 9.39 0.65
CA ASP A 42 -22.98 10.02 -0.57
C ASP A 42 -22.02 11.05 -1.21
N ASP A 43 -21.09 11.62 -0.42
CA ASP A 43 -20.06 12.57 -0.88
C ASP A 43 -18.65 11.95 -1.06
N LEU A 44 -18.52 10.62 -0.99
CA LEU A 44 -17.23 9.93 -1.05
C LEU A 44 -16.81 9.62 -2.48
N GLU A 45 -16.47 10.67 -3.23
CA GLU A 45 -15.70 10.50 -4.47
C GLU A 45 -14.20 10.63 -4.18
N LEU A 46 -13.44 9.67 -4.69
CA LEU A 46 -11.98 9.77 -4.75
C LEU A 46 -11.60 10.58 -5.98
N ASN A 47 -10.96 11.73 -5.76
CA ASN A 47 -10.48 12.63 -6.79
C ASN A 47 -8.99 12.94 -6.59
N GLU A 48 -8.43 13.78 -7.46
CA GLU A 48 -7.04 14.27 -7.35
C GLU A 48 -6.01 13.15 -7.13
N CYS A 49 -6.12 12.05 -7.89
CA CYS A 49 -5.23 10.91 -7.75
C CYS A 49 -3.84 11.16 -8.36
N PHE A 50 -2.78 10.77 -7.65
CA PHE A 50 -1.41 10.80 -8.15
C PHE A 50 -0.61 9.60 -7.65
N TRP A 51 0.39 9.20 -8.44
CA TRP A 51 1.42 8.27 -8.01
C TRP A 51 2.53 9.02 -7.31
N SER A 52 3.01 8.50 -6.18
CA SER A 52 4.20 9.02 -5.52
C SER A 52 5.46 8.81 -6.39
N PRO A 53 6.56 9.52 -6.08
CA PRO A 53 7.90 9.02 -6.37
C PRO A 53 8.15 7.65 -5.73
N TYR A 54 9.30 7.02 -6.02
CA TYR A 54 9.67 5.83 -5.26
C TYR A 54 9.78 6.18 -3.77
N ILE A 55 9.08 5.41 -2.93
CA ILE A 55 8.97 5.68 -1.49
C ILE A 55 10.07 5.02 -0.67
N ASN A 56 10.89 4.19 -1.31
CA ASN A 56 12.10 3.59 -0.77
C ASN A 56 13.10 3.33 -1.91
N ASP A 57 14.38 3.27 -1.52
CA ASP A 57 15.44 2.69 -2.35
C ASP A 57 15.50 1.16 -2.16
N PHE A 58 16.23 0.48 -3.03
CA PHE A 58 16.53 -0.94 -2.83
C PHE A 58 17.36 -1.14 -1.55
N GLY A 59 16.91 -2.02 -0.66
CA GLY A 59 17.42 -2.26 0.68
C GLY A 59 16.97 -1.21 1.70
N GLY A 60 16.12 -0.25 1.28
CA GLY A 60 15.64 0.83 2.12
C GLY A 60 14.27 0.54 2.72
N ILE A 61 14.03 1.10 3.91
CA ILE A 61 12.73 1.08 4.56
C ILE A 61 11.70 1.88 3.75
N MET A 62 10.46 1.41 3.73
CA MET A 62 9.31 2.19 3.29
C MET A 62 8.85 3.03 4.47
N ALA A 63 8.87 4.35 4.33
CA ALA A 63 8.30 5.26 5.33
C ALA A 63 7.60 6.40 4.60
N PHE A 64 6.32 6.22 4.30
CA PHE A 64 5.58 7.17 3.47
C PHE A 64 4.14 7.35 3.94
N GLN A 65 3.71 8.61 3.96
CA GLN A 65 2.32 8.99 4.19
C GLN A 65 1.84 9.85 3.01
N CYS A 66 0.73 9.45 2.38
CA CYS A 66 0.11 10.22 1.31
C CYS A 66 -0.16 11.66 1.78
N PRO A 67 0.24 12.72 1.04
CA PRO A 67 -0.04 14.10 1.43
C PRO A 67 -1.53 14.46 1.27
N PHE A 68 -1.90 15.69 1.62
CA PHE A 68 -3.24 16.28 1.40
C PHE A 68 -4.43 15.43 1.84
N ASN A 69 -4.26 14.70 2.95
CA ASN A 69 -5.26 13.80 3.48
C ASN A 69 -5.70 12.66 2.54
N SER A 70 -4.88 12.36 1.53
CA SER A 70 -5.18 11.33 0.53
C SER A 70 -5.04 9.93 1.11
N LEU A 71 -5.80 8.99 0.56
CA LEU A 71 -5.82 7.58 0.93
C LEU A 71 -5.05 6.75 -0.10
N ILE A 72 -4.50 5.62 0.34
CA ILE A 72 -3.80 4.69 -0.56
C ILE A 72 -4.84 3.89 -1.34
N THR A 73 -4.75 3.94 -2.66
CA THR A 73 -5.66 3.23 -3.59
C THR A 73 -4.94 2.25 -4.51
N GLY A 74 -3.62 2.19 -4.44
CA GLY A 74 -2.84 1.31 -5.30
C GLY A 74 -1.36 1.29 -4.95
N PHE A 75 -0.69 0.26 -5.47
CA PHE A 75 0.74 0.04 -5.33
C PHE A 75 1.35 -0.26 -6.68
N TYR A 76 2.58 0.21 -6.86
CA TYR A 76 3.45 -0.22 -7.94
C TYR A 76 4.77 -0.67 -7.34
N SER A 77 5.28 -1.79 -7.83
CA SER A 77 6.55 -2.34 -7.38
C SER A 77 7.38 -2.77 -8.56
N THR A 78 8.69 -2.60 -8.46
CA THR A 78 9.65 -3.16 -9.40
C THR A 78 10.78 -3.84 -8.64
N PHE A 79 11.21 -4.98 -9.15
CA PHE A 79 12.27 -5.80 -8.60
C PHE A 79 13.57 -5.59 -9.37
N ARG A 80 14.71 -5.67 -8.67
CA ARG A 80 16.04 -5.69 -9.29
C ARG A 80 16.81 -6.94 -8.90
N ASP A 81 17.20 -7.73 -9.91
CA ASP A 81 17.96 -8.96 -9.69
C ASP A 81 19.31 -8.72 -9.00
N ASP A 82 20.03 -7.63 -9.31
CA ASP A 82 21.33 -7.33 -8.71
C ASP A 82 21.26 -6.91 -7.24
N LYS A 83 20.06 -6.53 -6.77
CA LYS A 83 19.77 -6.19 -5.38
C LYS A 83 18.98 -7.27 -4.65
N ASN A 84 18.36 -8.17 -5.41
CA ASN A 84 17.37 -9.13 -4.91
C ASN A 84 16.30 -8.46 -4.03
N ASP A 85 15.82 -7.30 -4.45
CA ASP A 85 14.94 -6.45 -3.64
C ASP A 85 13.97 -5.62 -4.50
N ARG A 86 12.95 -5.06 -3.84
CA ARG A 86 11.88 -4.26 -4.44
C ARG A 86 11.87 -2.83 -3.94
N ARG A 87 11.61 -1.90 -4.86
CA ARG A 87 11.23 -0.52 -4.55
C ARG A 87 9.78 -0.26 -4.93
N TRP A 88 9.16 0.67 -4.23
CA TRP A 88 7.71 0.85 -4.22
C TRP A 88 7.29 2.26 -4.60
N LYS A 89 6.11 2.37 -5.20
CA LYS A 89 5.33 3.61 -5.30
C LYS A 89 3.92 3.33 -4.78
N VAL A 90 3.27 4.36 -4.29
CA VAL A 90 1.86 4.31 -3.87
C VAL A 90 1.03 5.26 -4.69
N LYS A 91 -0.21 4.86 -4.98
CA LYS A 91 -1.22 5.73 -5.55
C LYS A 91 -2.02 6.34 -4.41
N CYS A 92 -2.04 7.66 -4.36
CA CYS A 92 -2.77 8.45 -3.38
C CYS A 92 -3.95 9.13 -4.08
N CYS A 93 -5.15 9.01 -3.53
CA CYS A 93 -6.33 9.75 -4.01
C CYS A 93 -6.97 10.51 -2.85
N ARG A 94 -7.39 11.74 -3.11
CA ARG A 94 -8.03 12.59 -2.12
C ARG A 94 -9.51 12.20 -1.98
N PRO A 95 -9.98 11.86 -0.76
CA PRO A 95 -11.41 11.77 -0.51
C PRO A 95 -11.99 13.20 -0.47
N GLY A 96 -13.16 13.42 -1.07
CA GLY A 96 -13.82 14.73 -1.14
C GLY A 96 -13.99 15.43 0.22
N SER A 97 -15.15 15.25 0.87
CA SER A 97 -15.48 15.94 2.13
C SER A 97 -14.92 15.27 3.39
N TYR A 98 -14.29 14.09 3.26
CA TYR A 98 -13.79 13.33 4.41
C TYR A 98 -12.41 13.82 4.87
N LEU A 99 -12.35 14.28 6.11
CA LEU A 99 -11.08 14.34 6.83
C LEU A 99 -10.82 12.97 7.47
N ALA A 100 -9.85 12.20 6.99
CA ALA A 100 -9.19 11.21 7.83
C ALA A 100 -8.57 11.93 9.05
N TYR A 101 -9.11 11.65 10.23
CA TYR A 101 -8.61 12.13 11.52
C TYR A 101 -8.19 10.92 12.38
N ASN A 102 -7.45 11.15 13.47
CA ASN A 102 -6.93 10.09 14.36
C ASN A 102 -6.05 9.05 13.65
N CYS A 103 -4.99 9.50 12.98
CA CYS A 103 -4.01 8.58 12.37
C CYS A 103 -3.36 7.70 13.44
N LEU A 104 -3.56 6.38 13.32
CA LEU A 104 -2.90 5.37 14.14
C LEU A 104 -1.81 4.70 13.32
N THR A 105 -0.61 4.57 13.90
CA THR A 105 0.40 3.65 13.40
C THR A 105 0.11 2.29 14.00
N THR A 106 0.00 1.27 13.16
CA THR A 106 -0.21 -0.10 13.63
C THR A 106 1.07 -0.61 14.29
N ILE A 107 0.94 -1.59 15.18
CA ILE A 107 2.12 -2.38 15.57
C ILE A 107 2.70 -3.09 14.33
N GLU A 108 3.97 -3.46 14.40
CA GLU A 108 4.63 -4.23 13.34
C GLU A 108 3.77 -5.46 13.00
N SER A 109 3.41 -5.58 11.72
CA SER A 109 2.45 -6.58 11.26
C SER A 109 3.11 -7.91 10.90
N ASN A 110 4.45 -7.97 10.95
CA ASN A 110 5.29 -9.15 10.83
C ASN A 110 6.74 -8.84 11.25
N GLU A 111 7.55 -9.89 11.40
CA GLU A 111 9.00 -9.83 11.60
C GLU A 111 9.76 -10.12 10.28
N TRP A 112 11.10 -10.06 10.33
CA TRP A 112 11.94 -10.35 9.17
C TRP A 112 11.74 -11.80 8.67
N ASN A 113 11.38 -11.95 7.39
CA ASN A 113 11.03 -13.21 6.70
C ASN A 113 9.66 -13.83 7.06
N ASP A 114 8.88 -13.21 7.94
CA ASP A 114 7.51 -13.66 8.19
C ASP A 114 6.53 -13.09 7.17
N ASP A 115 5.40 -13.79 7.01
CA ASP A 115 4.31 -13.34 6.16
C ASP A 115 3.68 -12.06 6.72
N LEU A 116 3.52 -11.04 5.86
CA LEU A 116 2.76 -9.85 6.22
C LEU A 116 1.28 -10.18 6.08
N ASN A 117 0.49 -9.91 7.12
CA ASN A 117 -0.97 -9.97 7.03
C ASN A 117 -1.60 -8.79 7.76
N PHE A 118 -1.77 -7.68 7.05
CA PHE A 118 -2.40 -6.49 7.60
C PHE A 118 -3.77 -6.25 6.98
N SER A 119 -4.75 -5.91 7.83
CA SER A 119 -6.06 -5.42 7.42
C SER A 119 -6.46 -4.22 8.28
N SER A 120 -6.86 -3.13 7.62
CA SER A 120 -7.42 -1.96 8.31
C SER A 120 -8.72 -2.32 9.04
N PRO A 121 -8.90 -1.92 10.31
CA PRO A 121 -10.16 -2.12 11.02
C PRO A 121 -11.35 -1.44 10.33
N SER A 122 -12.56 -1.84 10.70
CA SER A 122 -13.78 -1.17 10.24
C SER A 122 -13.76 0.30 10.66
N GLY A 123 -14.02 1.21 9.71
CA GLY A 123 -13.95 2.67 9.92
C GLY A 123 -12.57 3.31 9.75
N TYR A 124 -11.49 2.54 9.60
CA TYR A 124 -10.13 3.08 9.38
C TYR A 124 -9.69 2.95 7.93
N PHE A 125 -8.83 3.82 7.44
CA PHE A 125 -8.32 3.77 6.06
C PHE A 125 -6.79 3.85 6.04
N MET A 126 -6.18 3.18 5.06
CA MET A 126 -4.73 3.27 4.88
C MET A 126 -4.36 4.58 4.20
N ARG A 127 -3.47 5.34 4.84
CA ARG A 127 -2.91 6.59 4.33
C ARG A 127 -1.38 6.58 4.31
N GLY A 128 -0.75 5.64 4.98
CA GLY A 128 0.69 5.48 4.97
C GLY A 128 1.11 4.03 5.14
N ILE A 129 2.39 3.79 4.94
CA ILE A 129 3.06 2.51 5.13
C ILE A 129 4.41 2.75 5.81
N HIS A 130 4.75 1.84 6.73
CA HIS A 130 6.05 1.77 7.40
C HIS A 130 6.54 0.30 7.34
N SER A 131 7.85 0.08 7.23
CA SER A 131 8.49 -1.25 7.21
C SER A 131 9.81 -1.29 7.95
#